data_AF-A0A0C3CPQ0-F1
#
_entry.id   AF-A0A0C3CPQ0-F1
#
_cell.length_a   1.000
_cell.length_b   1.000
_cell.length_c   1.000
_cell.angle_alpha   90.00
_cell.angle_beta   90.00
_cell.angle_gamma   90.00
#
_symmetry.space_group_name_H-M   'P 1'
#
loop_
_entity.id
_entity.type
_entity.pdbx_description
1 polymer ?
#
loop_
_entity_poly.entity_id
_entity_poly.type
_entity_poly.pdbx_seq_one_letter_code
_entity_poly.pdbx_strand_id
1 'polypeptide(L)'
;MELVRLEGERIAEKFKNPSLDGQWARLESDPALDRYNNIHPWANNRIRLKVPEGYNDYINASPISLASPSDMQGDAKFSAKAKYICMQGPKRETVDHVWHMVWHELAAQNNSSPGVIIMLSPTHDPHPTVPGVMFEKCFPYFPVDEHSEPLTINETCELGDDFKATIRFVSQEPRPPGTELEIRKFIMTVEGKDEEKPIWHFLYPSWPDFGALQEDDSSSLLLLMSLSREKNTNPNNPRVIHCSAGVGRTGTFVALEHLIGELQRGAWQGWDKSDTKDNDPIFNTVNELRMQRRTMVQSVEQYVFIYEILRKMWIEKYGHSPGGDEK
;
A
#
# COMPACT_ATOMS: atom_id res chain seq x y z
N MET A 1 -5.20 -21.21 6.77
CA MET A 1 -4.37 -22.00 7.72
C MET A 1 -2.90 -22.03 7.31
N GLU A 2 -2.57 -22.30 6.05
CA GLU A 2 -1.17 -22.43 5.62
C GLU A 2 -0.35 -21.13 5.68
N LEU A 3 -0.88 -20.00 5.19
CA LEU A 3 -0.19 -18.69 5.27
C LEU A 3 0.13 -18.26 6.71
N VAL A 4 -0.71 -18.65 7.66
CA VAL A 4 -0.49 -18.40 9.10
C VAL A 4 0.60 -19.30 9.63
N ARG A 5 0.63 -20.58 9.24
CA ARG A 5 1.69 -21.52 9.59
C ARG A 5 3.05 -21.03 9.10
N LEU A 6 3.17 -20.69 7.81
CA LEU A 6 4.40 -20.20 7.20
C LEU A 6 4.91 -18.90 7.87
N GLU A 7 4.02 -17.97 8.19
CA GLU A 7 4.41 -16.75 8.91
C GLU A 7 4.86 -17.06 10.35
N GLY A 8 4.20 -18.01 11.03
CA GLY A 8 4.63 -18.51 12.33
C GLY A 8 6.04 -19.12 12.30
N GLU A 9 6.39 -19.83 11.24
CA GLU A 9 7.73 -20.40 11.03
C GLU A 9 8.79 -19.32 10.83
N ARG A 10 8.49 -18.27 10.05
CA ARG A 10 9.38 -17.11 9.88
C ARG A 10 9.63 -16.41 11.21
N ILE A 11 8.57 -16.19 12.00
CA ILE A 11 8.68 -15.59 13.33
C ILE A 11 9.51 -16.48 14.27
N ALA A 12 9.32 -17.79 14.20
CA ALA A 12 10.04 -18.75 15.02
C ALA A 12 11.54 -18.79 14.70
N GLU A 13 11.95 -18.46 13.47
CA GLU A 13 13.35 -18.42 13.06
C GLU A 13 14.19 -17.42 13.85
N LYS A 14 13.60 -16.32 14.35
CA LYS A 14 14.28 -15.40 15.28
C LYS A 14 14.83 -16.10 16.52
N PHE A 15 14.10 -17.08 17.06
CA PHE A 15 14.57 -17.81 18.24
C PHE A 15 15.76 -18.73 17.93
N LYS A 16 15.98 -19.06 16.65
CA LYS A 16 17.12 -19.85 16.19
C LYS A 16 18.33 -18.97 15.86
N ASN A 17 18.10 -17.75 15.38
CA ASN A 17 19.14 -16.75 15.14
C ASN A 17 18.75 -15.38 15.74
N PRO A 18 19.24 -15.04 16.94
CA PRO A 18 18.90 -13.79 17.61
C PRO A 18 19.56 -12.55 17.00
N SER A 19 20.47 -12.71 16.02
CA SER A 19 21.05 -11.56 15.32
C SER A 19 20.03 -10.86 14.44
N LEU A 20 20.30 -9.60 14.11
CA LEU A 20 19.47 -8.84 13.16
C LEU A 20 19.79 -9.17 11.69
N ASP A 21 20.66 -10.15 11.41
CA ASP A 21 21.11 -10.45 10.04
C ASP A 21 20.13 -11.36 9.29
N GLY A 22 19.24 -12.05 10.00
CA GLY A 22 18.25 -12.95 9.40
C GLY A 22 17.19 -12.21 8.60
N GLN A 23 16.71 -12.80 7.50
CA GLN A 23 15.66 -12.20 6.65
C GLN A 23 14.41 -11.80 7.46
N TRP A 24 14.04 -12.60 8.46
CA TRP A 24 12.86 -12.42 9.31
C TRP A 24 13.16 -11.69 10.62
N ALA A 25 14.32 -11.03 10.73
CA ALA A 25 14.66 -10.22 11.89
C ALA A 25 13.60 -9.15 12.16
N ARG A 26 13.45 -8.76 13.43
CA ARG A 26 12.51 -7.72 13.86
C ARG A 26 13.16 -6.82 14.90
N LEU A 27 12.90 -5.53 14.77
CA LEU A 27 13.17 -4.56 15.81
C LEU A 27 12.17 -4.74 16.97
N GLU A 28 12.54 -4.20 18.12
CA GLU A 28 11.58 -4.05 19.23
C GLU A 28 10.52 -3.02 18.84
N SER A 29 9.31 -3.19 19.35
CA SER A 29 8.25 -2.22 19.07
C SER A 29 8.53 -0.94 19.85
N ASP A 30 8.41 0.19 19.16
CA ASP A 30 8.45 1.50 19.75
C ASP A 30 7.01 2.04 19.85
N PRO A 31 6.42 2.17 21.05
CA PRO A 31 5.05 2.66 21.21
C PRO A 31 4.88 4.12 20.74
N ALA A 32 5.95 4.90 20.60
CA ALA A 32 5.90 6.24 20.04
C ALA A 32 5.77 6.20 18.50
N LEU A 33 6.44 5.26 17.83
CA LEU A 33 6.51 5.21 16.37
C LEU A 33 5.58 4.16 15.74
N ASP A 34 5.23 3.10 16.48
CA ASP A 34 4.32 2.04 16.04
C ASP A 34 2.90 2.29 16.53
N ARG A 35 1.93 2.23 15.61
CA ARG A 35 0.51 2.34 15.97
C ARG A 35 0.00 1.09 16.71
N TYR A 36 0.54 -0.08 16.37
CA TYR A 36 0.18 -1.35 16.98
C TYR A 36 1.43 -2.12 17.38
N ASN A 37 1.50 -2.57 18.63
CA ASN A 37 2.63 -3.30 19.22
C ASN A 37 2.90 -4.69 18.60
N ASN A 38 2.03 -5.13 17.70
CA ASN A 38 2.09 -6.41 17.04
C ASN A 38 2.12 -6.28 15.50
N ILE A 39 2.34 -5.09 14.95
CA ILE A 39 2.44 -4.87 13.50
C ILE A 39 3.67 -4.00 13.21
N HIS A 40 4.72 -4.63 12.67
CA HIS A 40 6.00 -3.98 12.37
C HIS A 40 6.55 -4.51 11.04
N PRO A 41 7.39 -3.75 10.34
CA PRO A 41 8.10 -4.26 9.18
C PRO A 41 9.13 -5.34 9.60
N TRP A 42 9.54 -6.18 8.66
CA TRP A 42 10.76 -6.97 8.84
C TRP A 42 11.96 -6.01 8.92
N ALA A 43 12.88 -6.23 9.87
CA ALA A 43 13.99 -5.30 10.12
C ALA A 43 14.88 -5.10 8.88
N ASN A 44 15.03 -6.14 8.07
CA ASN A 44 15.84 -6.15 6.85
C ASN A 44 15.05 -5.80 5.58
N ASN A 45 13.73 -5.56 5.69
CA ASN A 45 12.89 -5.07 4.59
C ASN A 45 11.98 -3.92 5.06
N ARG A 46 12.54 -2.99 5.83
CA ARG A 46 11.89 -1.73 6.22
C ARG A 46 12.42 -0.58 5.38
N ILE A 47 11.61 0.46 5.24
CA ILE A 47 12.11 1.76 4.80
C ILE A 47 13.03 2.32 5.90
N ARG A 48 14.14 2.93 5.48
CA ARG A 48 15.09 3.64 6.33
C ARG A 48 15.09 5.10 5.92
N LEU A 49 14.76 5.99 6.86
CA LEU A 49 14.79 7.42 6.61
C LEU A 49 16.22 7.88 6.35
N LYS A 50 16.39 8.88 5.48
CA LYS A 50 17.71 9.43 5.13
C LYS A 50 18.11 10.49 6.15
N VAL A 51 18.43 10.04 7.36
CA VAL A 51 18.80 10.90 8.51
C VAL A 51 20.31 10.83 8.81
N PRO A 52 20.88 11.80 9.55
CA PRO A 52 22.28 11.76 9.95
C PRO A 52 22.63 10.57 10.86
N GLU A 53 23.91 10.21 10.91
CA GLU A 53 24.39 9.12 11.77
C GLU A 53 24.07 9.39 13.25
N GLY A 54 23.58 8.37 13.95
CA GLY A 54 23.16 8.46 15.36
C GLY A 54 21.71 8.85 15.58
N TYR A 55 20.99 9.30 14.54
CA TYR A 55 19.56 9.58 14.61
C TYR A 55 18.71 8.35 14.24
N ASN A 56 17.46 8.36 14.68
CA ASN A 56 16.54 7.25 14.45
C ASN A 56 16.02 7.26 13.01
N ASP A 57 16.45 6.29 12.20
CA ASP A 57 16.03 6.13 10.80
C ASP A 57 14.72 5.34 10.64
N TYR A 58 14.02 5.04 11.74
CA TYR A 58 12.87 4.14 11.75
C TYR A 58 11.57 4.81 11.29
N ILE A 59 10.88 4.13 10.40
CA ILE A 59 9.46 4.34 10.10
C ILE A 59 8.80 2.98 9.89
N ASN A 60 7.57 2.81 10.36
CA ASN A 60 6.81 1.57 10.18
C ASN A 60 6.25 1.48 8.74
N ALA A 61 7.15 1.20 7.80
CA ALA A 61 6.87 1.05 6.39
C ALA A 61 7.79 -0.01 5.76
N SER A 62 7.30 -0.69 4.72
CA SER A 62 8.06 -1.67 3.94
C SER A 62 7.95 -1.37 2.44
N PRO A 63 9.06 -1.41 1.69
CA PRO A 63 8.98 -1.49 0.24
C PRO A 63 8.39 -2.86 -0.15
N ILE A 64 7.49 -2.85 -1.13
CA ILE A 64 6.88 -4.05 -1.70
C ILE A 64 7.10 -4.05 -3.21
N SER A 65 7.58 -5.17 -3.73
CA SER A 65 7.68 -5.46 -5.15
C SER A 65 7.20 -6.88 -5.40
N LEU A 66 6.27 -7.06 -6.34
CA LEU A 66 5.78 -8.37 -6.74
C LEU A 66 6.34 -8.72 -8.13
N ALA A 67 6.86 -9.93 -8.28
CA ALA A 67 7.33 -10.42 -9.57
C ALA A 67 6.14 -10.86 -10.45
N SER A 68 6.17 -10.53 -11.74
CA SER A 68 5.19 -11.08 -12.67
C SER A 68 5.62 -12.48 -13.12
N PRO A 69 4.71 -13.46 -13.23
CA PRO A 69 4.97 -14.73 -13.90
C PRO A 69 5.53 -14.58 -15.32
N SER A 70 5.20 -13.51 -16.05
CA SER A 70 5.79 -13.23 -17.37
C SER A 70 7.25 -12.77 -17.29
N ASP A 71 7.70 -12.23 -16.15
CA ASP A 71 9.12 -11.89 -15.93
C ASP A 71 9.99 -13.15 -15.92
N MET A 72 9.43 -14.28 -15.45
CA MET A 72 10.13 -15.58 -15.40
C MET A 72 10.29 -16.23 -16.79
N GLN A 73 9.51 -15.79 -17.78
CA GLN A 73 9.56 -16.30 -19.17
C GLN A 73 10.49 -15.46 -20.08
N GLY A 74 11.18 -14.45 -19.53
CA GLY A 74 12.24 -13.72 -20.23
C GLY A 74 11.74 -12.61 -21.18
N ASP A 75 10.45 -12.30 -21.20
CA ASP A 75 9.90 -11.20 -21.98
C ASP A 75 10.14 -9.84 -21.30
N ALA A 76 11.40 -9.39 -21.37
CA ALA A 76 11.89 -8.13 -20.82
C ALA A 76 11.15 -6.86 -21.33
N LYS A 77 10.30 -6.98 -22.35
CA LYS A 77 9.53 -5.85 -22.91
C LYS A 77 8.45 -5.31 -21.97
N PHE A 78 8.03 -6.05 -20.95
CA PHE A 78 6.98 -5.63 -20.01
C PHE A 78 7.34 -5.81 -18.51
N SER A 79 8.62 -5.97 -18.20
CA SER A 79 9.21 -6.18 -16.85
C SER A 79 9.14 -4.94 -15.92
N ALA A 80 8.05 -4.16 -15.98
CA ALA A 80 7.81 -3.11 -15.00
C ALA A 80 7.19 -3.74 -13.75
N LYS A 81 8.03 -4.24 -12.83
CA LYS A 81 7.60 -4.64 -11.49
C LYS A 81 6.96 -3.44 -10.82
N ALA A 82 5.66 -3.52 -10.54
CA ALA A 82 4.98 -2.47 -9.77
C ALA A 82 5.65 -2.37 -8.39
N LYS A 83 6.00 -1.14 -8.00
CA LYS A 83 6.61 -0.85 -6.71
C LYS A 83 5.59 -0.15 -5.81
N TYR A 84 5.60 -0.53 -4.55
CA TYR A 84 4.75 0.08 -3.53
C TYR A 84 5.55 0.33 -2.25
N ILE A 85 5.07 1.26 -1.45
CA ILE A 85 5.48 1.38 -0.05
C ILE A 85 4.24 1.18 0.80
N CYS A 86 4.23 0.11 1.60
CA CYS A 86 3.13 -0.20 2.51
C CYS A 86 3.49 0.27 3.92
N MET A 87 2.72 1.19 4.47
CA MET A 87 2.99 1.79 5.79
C MET A 87 1.76 1.76 6.70
N GLN A 88 1.96 1.92 8.00
CA GLN A 88 0.86 2.16 8.93
C GLN A 88 0.21 3.54 8.68
N GLY A 89 -1.01 3.72 9.18
CA GLY A 89 -1.62 5.04 9.30
C GLY A 89 -0.79 5.92 10.25
N PRO A 90 -0.31 7.09 9.80
CA PRO A 90 0.55 7.95 10.60
C PRO A 90 -0.03 8.25 11.98
N LYS A 91 0.81 8.27 13.00
CA LYS A 91 0.50 8.87 14.31
C LYS A 91 0.90 10.35 14.28
N ARG A 92 0.47 11.11 15.30
CA ARG A 92 0.92 12.50 15.48
C ARG A 92 2.44 12.61 15.47
N GLU A 93 3.11 11.71 16.19
CA GLU A 93 4.58 11.70 16.35
C GLU A 93 5.32 11.27 15.06
N THR A 94 4.62 10.67 14.10
CA THR A 94 5.24 10.13 12.88
C THR A 94 4.88 10.94 11.64
N VAL A 95 4.25 12.10 11.76
CA VAL A 95 3.91 12.95 10.61
C VAL A 95 5.19 13.38 9.88
N ASP A 96 6.21 13.82 10.62
CA ASP A 96 7.48 14.25 10.04
C ASP A 96 8.20 13.12 9.32
N HIS A 97 8.24 11.94 9.94
CA HIS A 97 8.81 10.72 9.39
C HIS A 97 8.16 10.35 8.05
N VAL A 98 6.83 10.47 7.95
CA VAL A 98 6.06 10.12 6.75
C VAL A 98 6.38 11.05 5.60
N TRP A 99 6.40 12.36 5.83
CA TRP A 99 6.70 13.32 4.77
C TRP A 99 8.18 13.34 4.39
N HIS A 100 9.08 13.07 5.34
CA HIS A 100 10.50 12.81 5.05
C HIS A 100 10.66 11.60 4.12
N MET A 101 10.01 10.47 4.45
CA MET A 101 9.96 9.30 3.58
C MET A 101 9.39 9.65 2.21
N VAL A 102 8.25 10.36 2.15
CA VAL A 102 7.60 10.72 0.89
C VAL A 102 8.54 11.54 0.01
N TRP A 103 9.23 12.53 0.58
CA TRP A 103 10.18 13.34 -0.18
C TRP A 103 11.32 12.51 -0.76
N HIS A 104 11.86 11.57 0.02
CA HIS A 104 13.07 10.83 -0.34
C HIS A 104 12.85 9.56 -1.17
N GLU A 105 11.67 8.96 -1.08
CA GLU A 105 11.32 7.70 -1.74
C GLU A 105 10.39 7.90 -2.95
N LEU A 106 9.58 8.95 -2.98
CA LEU A 106 8.66 9.22 -4.08
C LEU A 106 9.21 10.29 -5.01
N ALA A 107 8.94 10.12 -6.30
CA ALA A 107 9.35 10.98 -7.41
C ALA A 107 10.87 11.10 -7.59
N ALA A 108 11.31 11.20 -8.85
CA ALA A 108 12.71 11.54 -9.15
C ALA A 108 13.02 12.96 -8.61
N GLN A 109 14.30 13.27 -8.40
CA GLN A 109 14.78 14.63 -8.06
C GLN A 109 14.49 15.68 -9.15
N ASN A 110 13.84 15.27 -10.24
CA ASN A 110 13.27 16.15 -11.23
C ASN A 110 11.76 15.94 -11.25
N ASN A 111 11.04 17.04 -11.39
CA ASN A 111 9.59 17.18 -11.27
C ASN A 111 8.77 16.44 -12.37
N SER A 112 9.29 15.34 -12.91
CA SER A 112 8.76 14.61 -14.08
C SER A 112 7.64 13.63 -13.72
N SER A 113 7.50 13.22 -12.45
CA SER A 113 6.42 12.34 -12.01
C SER A 113 5.92 12.71 -10.61
N PRO A 114 4.60 12.90 -10.41
CA PRO A 114 4.05 13.19 -9.10
C PRO A 114 4.13 11.98 -8.17
N GLY A 115 4.23 12.24 -6.87
CA GLY A 115 4.00 11.21 -5.85
C GLY A 115 2.54 10.77 -5.83
N VAL A 116 2.27 9.52 -5.46
CA VAL A 116 0.91 9.01 -5.28
C VAL A 116 0.80 8.32 -3.92
N ILE A 117 -0.18 8.76 -3.12
CA ILE A 117 -0.52 8.21 -1.81
C ILE A 117 -1.97 7.72 -1.85
N ILE A 118 -2.20 6.51 -1.35
CA ILE A 118 -3.53 5.87 -1.27
C ILE A 118 -3.82 5.54 0.20
N MET A 119 -4.80 6.22 0.76
CA MET A 119 -5.32 6.06 2.12
C MET A 119 -6.63 5.26 2.07
N LEU A 120 -6.60 4.03 2.58
CA LEU A 120 -7.71 3.06 2.52
C LEU A 120 -8.51 2.99 3.83
N SER A 121 -8.52 4.07 4.63
CA SER A 121 -9.21 4.11 5.91
C SER A 121 -9.61 5.55 6.22
N PRO A 122 -10.74 5.78 6.92
CA PRO A 122 -10.96 7.05 7.58
C PRO A 122 -9.94 7.26 8.71
N THR A 123 -9.82 8.49 9.20
CA THR A 123 -8.95 8.83 10.34
C THR A 123 -9.43 8.22 11.64
N HIS A 124 -10.75 8.01 11.77
CA HIS A 124 -11.39 7.44 12.94
C HIS A 124 -12.47 6.44 12.52
N ASP A 125 -12.60 5.36 13.29
CA ASP A 125 -13.68 4.39 13.17
C ASP A 125 -14.35 4.20 14.53
N PRO A 126 -15.62 3.76 14.60
CA PRO A 126 -16.24 3.38 15.86
C PRO A 126 -15.42 2.32 16.60
N HIS A 127 -15.30 2.46 17.92
CA HIS A 127 -14.60 1.51 18.76
C HIS A 127 -15.35 0.15 18.73
N PRO A 128 -14.66 -0.97 18.48
CA PRO A 128 -15.32 -2.26 18.21
C PRO A 128 -16.15 -2.80 19.38
N THR A 129 -15.78 -2.42 20.61
CA THR A 129 -16.43 -2.93 21.84
C THR A 129 -17.04 -1.85 22.72
N VAL A 130 -16.90 -0.57 22.36
CA VAL A 130 -17.35 0.55 23.20
C VAL A 130 -18.23 1.47 22.36
N PRO A 131 -19.56 1.30 22.43
CA PRO A 131 -20.48 2.14 21.66
C PRO A 131 -20.28 3.63 21.92
N GLY A 132 -20.31 4.44 20.86
CA GLY A 132 -20.17 5.90 20.95
C GLY A 132 -18.75 6.43 21.12
N VAL A 133 -17.74 5.56 21.32
CA VAL A 133 -16.33 5.97 21.32
C VAL A 133 -15.76 5.82 19.93
N MET A 134 -15.07 6.85 19.44
CA MET A 134 -14.30 6.78 18.18
C MET A 134 -12.86 6.37 18.50
N PHE A 135 -12.31 5.47 17.69
CA PHE A 135 -10.95 4.99 17.77
C PHE A 135 -10.13 5.57 16.63
N GLU A 136 -9.02 6.24 16.95
CA GLU A 136 -8.13 6.81 15.94
C GLU A 136 -7.43 5.69 15.16
N LYS A 137 -7.68 5.66 13.85
CA LYS A 137 -7.07 4.73 12.90
C LYS A 137 -5.88 5.34 12.18
N CYS A 138 -5.90 6.65 11.99
CA CYS A 138 -4.87 7.44 11.31
C CYS A 138 -4.97 8.90 11.76
N PHE A 139 -3.86 9.51 12.15
CA PHE A 139 -3.79 10.94 12.42
C PHE A 139 -3.96 11.73 11.11
N PRO A 140 -4.65 12.88 11.08
CA PRO A 140 -4.77 13.72 9.90
C PRO A 140 -3.43 14.39 9.56
N TYR A 141 -2.65 13.73 8.70
CA TYR A 141 -1.28 14.12 8.36
C TYR A 141 -1.19 14.97 7.07
N PHE A 142 -2.29 15.56 6.62
CA PHE A 142 -2.37 16.31 5.36
C PHE A 142 -3.37 17.49 5.48
N PRO A 143 -3.20 18.55 4.68
CA PRO A 143 -4.18 19.63 4.59
C PRO A 143 -5.47 19.12 3.92
N VAL A 144 -6.62 19.35 4.54
CA VAL A 144 -7.89 18.72 4.19
C VAL A 144 -8.53 19.38 2.97
N ASP A 145 -8.44 20.71 2.88
CA ASP A 145 -9.11 21.53 1.87
C ASP A 145 -8.35 22.87 1.65
N GLU A 146 -8.95 23.75 0.84
CA GLU A 146 -8.41 25.07 0.49
C GLU A 146 -8.33 26.06 1.66
N HIS A 147 -9.00 25.77 2.78
CA HIS A 147 -8.96 26.60 4.00
C HIS A 147 -7.95 26.08 5.02
N SER A 148 -7.36 24.91 4.76
CA SER A 148 -6.34 24.33 5.63
C SER A 148 -5.03 25.09 5.49
N GLU A 149 -4.47 25.52 6.63
CA GLU A 149 -3.10 26.04 6.65
C GLU A 149 -2.11 24.98 6.15
N PRO A 150 -1.03 25.39 5.46
CA PRO A 150 0.00 24.45 5.03
C PRO A 150 0.58 23.68 6.22
N LEU A 151 0.74 22.37 6.05
CA LEU A 151 1.36 21.52 7.06
C LEU A 151 2.87 21.70 7.03
N THR A 152 3.45 22.14 8.15
CA THR A 152 4.90 22.29 8.31
C THR A 152 5.50 21.00 8.87
N ILE A 153 6.67 20.61 8.35
CA ILE A 153 7.33 19.34 8.65
C ILE A 153 8.69 19.57 9.29
N ASN A 154 8.96 18.78 10.33
CA ASN A 154 10.22 18.70 11.05
C ASN A 154 10.63 20.05 11.66
N GLU A 155 9.68 20.82 12.18
CA GLU A 155 9.91 22.13 12.81
C GLU A 155 10.90 22.04 13.98
N THR A 156 10.87 20.94 14.73
CA THR A 156 11.71 20.69 15.91
C THR A 156 13.07 20.07 15.59
N CYS A 157 13.36 19.73 14.32
CA CYS A 157 14.56 19.00 13.91
C CYS A 157 14.73 17.65 14.62
N GLU A 158 13.64 16.97 14.97
CA GLU A 158 13.68 15.67 15.66
C GLU A 158 14.40 14.58 14.85
N LEU A 159 14.36 14.68 13.53
CA LEU A 159 15.07 13.76 12.62
C LEU A 159 16.59 14.07 12.52
N GLY A 160 17.07 15.14 13.17
CA GLY A 160 18.49 15.49 13.25
C GLY A 160 19.06 16.26 12.07
N ASP A 161 18.28 16.43 11.00
CA ASP A 161 18.62 17.25 9.86
C ASP A 161 17.83 18.57 9.84
N ASP A 162 18.27 19.48 8.96
CA ASP A 162 17.59 20.74 8.67
C ASP A 162 16.57 20.56 7.52
N PHE A 163 16.00 19.36 7.38
CA PHE A 163 14.96 19.10 6.40
C PHE A 163 13.69 19.80 6.84
N LYS A 164 13.44 21.02 6.38
CA LYS A 164 12.18 21.74 6.61
C LYS A 164 11.32 21.67 5.37
N ALA A 165 10.09 21.20 5.52
CA ALA A 165 9.18 21.09 4.38
C ALA A 165 7.80 21.63 4.70
N THR A 166 7.07 21.97 3.65
CA THR A 166 5.69 22.43 3.73
C THR A 166 4.84 21.66 2.73
N ILE A 167 3.67 21.19 3.16
CA ILE A 167 2.67 20.55 2.31
C ILE A 167 1.44 21.43 2.26
N ARG A 168 1.12 21.94 1.06
CA ARG A 168 -0.06 22.77 0.84
C ARG A 168 -1.10 22.07 -0.02
N PHE A 169 -2.37 22.31 0.32
CA PHE A 169 -3.48 21.94 -0.54
C PHE A 169 -3.43 22.75 -1.85
N VAL A 170 -3.75 22.10 -2.97
CA VAL A 170 -3.80 22.75 -4.29
C VAL A 170 -5.19 22.66 -4.88
N SER A 171 -5.74 21.45 -4.94
CA SER A 171 -7.04 21.21 -5.55
C SER A 171 -7.61 19.87 -5.11
N GLN A 172 -8.91 19.70 -5.26
CA GLN A 172 -9.59 18.43 -5.16
C GLN A 172 -10.32 18.15 -6.48
N GLU A 173 -10.13 16.96 -7.05
CA GLU A 173 -10.87 16.54 -8.23
C GLU A 173 -12.34 16.30 -7.86
N PRO A 174 -13.27 16.47 -8.81
CA PRO A 174 -14.66 16.10 -8.60
C PRO A 174 -14.77 14.63 -8.15
N ARG A 175 -15.55 14.40 -7.09
CA ARG A 175 -15.83 13.06 -6.58
C ARG A 175 -16.44 12.20 -7.69
N PRO A 176 -15.89 11.02 -8.00
CA PRO A 176 -16.47 10.15 -8.99
C PRO A 176 -17.89 9.70 -8.57
N PRO A 177 -18.88 9.75 -9.49
CA PRO A 177 -20.27 9.40 -9.16
C PRO A 177 -20.39 8.00 -8.55
N GLY A 178 -21.21 7.87 -7.52
CA GLY A 178 -21.47 6.58 -6.85
C GLY A 178 -20.30 6.08 -5.97
N THR A 179 -19.32 6.92 -5.68
CA THR A 179 -18.18 6.57 -4.82
C THR A 179 -17.98 7.63 -3.74
N GLU A 180 -17.41 7.25 -2.60
CA GLU A 180 -16.91 8.20 -1.59
C GLU A 180 -15.42 8.50 -1.78
N LEU A 181 -14.88 8.26 -2.98
CA LEU A 181 -13.47 8.48 -3.26
C LEU A 181 -13.16 9.98 -3.31
N GLU A 182 -12.20 10.41 -2.50
CA GLU A 182 -11.69 11.78 -2.51
C GLU A 182 -10.30 11.80 -3.12
N ILE A 183 -10.07 12.69 -4.08
CA ILE A 183 -8.81 12.79 -4.82
C ILE A 183 -8.29 14.21 -4.69
N ARG A 184 -7.21 14.37 -3.95
CA ARG A 184 -6.58 15.67 -3.67
C ARG A 184 -5.24 15.78 -4.37
N LYS A 185 -4.87 17.00 -4.71
CA LYS A 185 -3.54 17.38 -5.14
C LYS A 185 -2.90 18.25 -4.07
N PHE A 186 -1.71 17.87 -3.68
CA PHE A 186 -0.84 18.63 -2.81
C PHE A 186 0.41 19.06 -3.57
N ILE A 187 1.07 20.09 -3.06
CA ILE A 187 2.44 20.41 -3.41
C ILE A 187 3.25 20.41 -2.14
N MET A 188 4.36 19.68 -2.17
CA MET A 188 5.38 19.65 -1.12
C MET A 188 6.57 20.49 -1.57
N THR A 189 7.05 21.38 -0.71
CA THR A 189 8.24 22.22 -0.91
C THR A 189 9.21 22.01 0.23
N VAL A 190 10.51 22.09 -0.04
CA VAL A 190 11.57 21.97 0.97
C VAL A 190 12.39 23.24 0.99
N GLU A 191 12.68 23.78 2.16
CA GLU A 191 13.49 24.98 2.31
C GLU A 191 14.88 24.79 1.67
N GLY A 192 15.34 25.83 0.96
CA GLY A 192 16.60 25.79 0.23
C GLY A 192 16.61 24.93 -1.04
N LYS A 193 15.46 24.39 -1.48
CA LYS A 193 15.31 23.70 -2.76
C LYS A 193 14.31 24.42 -3.65
N ASP A 194 14.67 24.58 -4.92
CA ASP A 194 13.78 25.15 -5.95
C ASP A 194 12.75 24.12 -6.49
N GLU A 195 12.86 22.86 -6.07
CA GLU A 195 11.99 21.78 -6.51
C GLU A 195 10.68 21.78 -5.71
N GLU A 196 9.55 21.96 -6.39
CA GLU A 196 8.24 21.59 -5.87
C GLU A 196 7.90 20.15 -6.25
N LYS A 197 7.35 19.37 -5.32
CA LYS A 197 6.93 17.98 -5.56
C LYS A 197 5.41 17.87 -5.55
N PRO A 198 4.74 17.66 -6.69
CA PRO A 198 3.31 17.43 -6.75
C PRO A 198 2.96 16.03 -6.23
N ILE A 199 1.90 15.93 -5.44
CA ILE A 199 1.50 14.68 -4.79
C ILE A 199 -0.01 14.51 -4.96
N TRP A 200 -0.41 13.38 -5.53
CA TRP A 200 -1.81 12.95 -5.57
C TRP A 200 -2.13 12.10 -4.35
N HIS A 201 -3.15 12.49 -3.61
CA HIS A 201 -3.61 11.78 -2.43
C HIS A 201 -5.04 11.28 -2.64
N PHE A 202 -5.22 9.97 -2.61
CA PHE A 202 -6.50 9.30 -2.71
C PHE A 202 -6.96 8.85 -1.32
N LEU A 203 -8.12 9.31 -0.87
CA LEU A 203 -8.78 8.81 0.34
C LEU A 203 -10.01 8.00 -0.05
N TYR A 204 -9.99 6.72 0.31
CA TYR A 204 -11.09 5.79 0.15
C TYR A 204 -11.62 5.40 1.56
N PRO A 205 -12.64 6.11 2.07
CA PRO A 205 -13.09 5.96 3.45
C PRO A 205 -14.02 4.76 3.65
N SER A 206 -14.70 4.30 2.60
CA SER A 206 -15.78 3.31 2.71
C SER A 206 -15.33 1.85 2.81
N TRP A 207 -14.05 1.58 3.05
CA TRP A 207 -13.57 0.21 3.23
C TRP A 207 -13.66 -0.20 4.71
N PRO A 208 -14.58 -1.11 5.10
CA PRO A 208 -14.73 -1.54 6.48
C PRO A 208 -13.45 -2.18 7.03
N ASP A 209 -13.11 -1.88 8.28
CA ASP A 209 -11.96 -2.49 8.94
C ASP A 209 -12.21 -3.97 9.22
N PHE A 210 -11.23 -4.84 8.95
CA PHE A 210 -11.33 -6.31 9.00
C PHE A 210 -12.37 -6.98 8.08
N GLY A 211 -13.25 -6.21 7.43
CA GLY A 211 -14.22 -6.69 6.45
C GLY A 211 -13.71 -6.67 5.01
N ALA A 212 -14.45 -7.36 4.14
CA ALA A 212 -14.39 -7.20 2.70
C ALA A 212 -15.31 -6.05 2.26
N LEU A 213 -15.03 -5.45 1.09
CA LEU A 213 -16.01 -4.59 0.43
C LEU A 213 -17.19 -5.45 -0.04
N GLN A 214 -18.40 -4.89 -0.04
CA GLN A 214 -19.54 -5.55 -0.66
C GLN A 214 -19.33 -5.60 -2.19
N GLU A 215 -19.97 -6.55 -2.88
CA GLU A 215 -19.77 -6.73 -4.32
C GLU A 215 -20.06 -5.46 -5.14
N ASP A 216 -21.06 -4.67 -4.72
CA ASP A 216 -21.44 -3.41 -5.38
C ASP A 216 -20.33 -2.33 -5.29
N ASP A 217 -19.50 -2.37 -4.25
CA ASP A 217 -18.40 -1.43 -4.03
C ASP A 217 -17.13 -1.80 -4.81
N SER A 218 -17.06 -3.02 -5.39
CA SER A 218 -15.90 -3.47 -6.16
C SER A 218 -15.56 -2.56 -7.34
N SER A 219 -16.58 -1.97 -7.96
CA SER A 219 -16.43 -1.01 -9.07
C SER A 219 -15.64 0.23 -8.66
N SER A 220 -15.92 0.77 -7.47
CA SER A 220 -15.25 1.94 -6.92
C SER A 220 -13.79 1.65 -6.55
N LEU A 221 -13.49 0.44 -6.07
CA LEU A 221 -12.13 -0.01 -5.84
C LEU A 221 -11.34 -0.13 -7.16
N LEU A 222 -11.92 -0.75 -8.18
CA LEU A 222 -11.30 -0.85 -9.51
C LEU A 222 -11.06 0.53 -10.14
N LEU A 223 -11.98 1.47 -9.91
CA LEU A 223 -11.81 2.86 -10.32
C LEU A 223 -10.62 3.53 -9.61
N LEU A 224 -10.51 3.38 -8.28
CA LEU A 224 -9.36 3.86 -7.51
C LEU A 224 -8.03 3.29 -8.04
N MET A 225 -7.99 1.99 -8.32
CA MET A 225 -6.83 1.32 -8.92
C MET A 225 -6.46 1.95 -10.27
N SER A 226 -7.46 2.17 -11.14
CA SER A 226 -7.25 2.79 -12.45
C SER A 226 -6.73 4.23 -12.36
N LEU A 227 -7.40 5.08 -11.58
CA LEU A 227 -7.06 6.49 -11.44
C LEU A 227 -5.68 6.66 -10.77
N SER A 228 -5.35 5.85 -9.76
CA SER A 228 -4.05 5.93 -9.11
C SER A 228 -2.90 5.49 -10.02
N ARG A 229 -3.13 4.56 -10.96
CA ARG A 229 -2.15 4.22 -12.02
C ARG A 229 -1.98 5.35 -13.01
N GLU A 230 -3.08 5.96 -13.45
CA GLU A 230 -3.05 7.09 -14.40
C GLU A 230 -2.26 8.27 -13.85
N LYS A 231 -2.46 8.61 -12.56
CA LYS A 231 -1.72 9.69 -11.91
C LYS A 231 -0.24 9.32 -11.64
N ASN A 232 0.11 8.03 -11.56
CA ASN A 232 1.50 7.60 -11.39
C ASN A 232 2.22 7.51 -12.75
N THR A 233 2.68 8.66 -13.26
CA THR A 233 3.26 8.76 -14.61
C THR A 233 4.62 8.08 -14.79
N ASN A 234 5.26 7.60 -13.71
CA ASN A 234 6.51 6.84 -13.76
C ASN A 234 6.35 5.50 -13.03
N PRO A 235 6.40 4.36 -13.72
CA PRO A 235 6.20 3.04 -13.10
C PRO A 235 7.30 2.65 -12.12
N ASN A 236 8.46 3.31 -12.15
CA ASN A 236 9.53 3.11 -11.16
C ASN A 236 9.29 3.87 -9.86
N ASN A 237 8.37 4.84 -9.85
CA ASN A 237 7.98 5.59 -8.66
C ASN A 237 7.02 4.72 -7.83
N PRO A 238 7.37 4.37 -6.58
CA PRO A 238 6.48 3.58 -5.75
C PRO A 238 5.22 4.37 -5.39
N ARG A 239 4.07 3.71 -5.40
CA ARG A 239 2.84 4.24 -4.80
C ARG A 239 2.85 3.94 -3.30
N VAL A 240 2.63 4.95 -2.47
CA VAL A 240 2.46 4.74 -1.02
C VAL A 240 1.03 4.30 -0.76
N ILE A 241 0.86 3.22 -0.01
CA ILE A 241 -0.45 2.67 0.32
C ILE A 241 -0.50 2.43 1.82
N HIS A 242 -1.54 2.92 2.47
CA HIS A 242 -1.75 2.68 3.89
C HIS A 242 -3.23 2.55 4.24
N CYS A 243 -3.49 2.01 5.42
CA CYS A 243 -4.79 2.03 6.07
C CYS A 243 -4.57 2.48 7.52
N SER A 244 -4.95 1.66 8.51
CA SER A 244 -4.56 1.87 9.91
C SER A 244 -3.27 1.14 10.28
N ALA A 245 -3.23 -0.19 10.16
CA ALA A 245 -2.03 -0.99 10.46
C ALA A 245 -1.09 -1.14 9.25
N GLY A 246 -1.59 -0.85 8.03
CA GLY A 246 -0.82 -1.00 6.80
C GLY A 246 -0.64 -2.46 6.36
N VAL A 247 -1.55 -3.37 6.73
CA VAL A 247 -1.46 -4.80 6.40
C VAL A 247 -2.74 -5.42 5.86
N GLY A 248 -3.91 -5.12 6.44
CA GLY A 248 -5.20 -5.68 6.02
C GLY A 248 -5.67 -5.13 4.67
N ARG A 249 -6.42 -4.02 4.69
CA ARG A 249 -6.90 -3.31 3.47
C ARG A 249 -5.76 -2.99 2.49
N THR A 250 -4.62 -2.54 3.01
CA THR A 250 -3.39 -2.32 2.23
C THR A 250 -2.91 -3.57 1.50
N GLY A 251 -2.81 -4.71 2.18
CA GLY A 251 -2.39 -5.96 1.55
C GLY A 251 -3.40 -6.47 0.53
N THR A 252 -4.69 -6.36 0.83
CA THR A 252 -5.77 -6.74 -0.09
C THR A 252 -5.74 -5.88 -1.36
N PHE A 253 -5.56 -4.56 -1.22
CA PHE A 253 -5.42 -3.66 -2.36
C PHE A 253 -4.23 -4.04 -3.24
N VAL A 254 -3.04 -4.22 -2.65
CA VAL A 254 -1.83 -4.55 -3.41
C VAL A 254 -1.94 -5.91 -4.10
N ALA A 255 -2.49 -6.92 -3.41
CA ALA A 255 -2.72 -8.25 -3.99
C ALA A 255 -3.66 -8.16 -5.20
N LEU A 256 -4.81 -7.48 -5.06
CA LEU A 256 -5.76 -7.29 -6.16
C LEU A 256 -5.15 -6.51 -7.32
N GLU A 257 -4.48 -5.39 -7.04
CA GLU A 257 -3.84 -4.56 -8.06
C GLU A 257 -2.86 -5.37 -8.92
N HIS A 258 -2.05 -6.24 -8.29
CA HIS A 258 -1.14 -7.13 -8.98
C HIS A 258 -1.88 -8.23 -9.75
N LEU A 259 -2.72 -9.01 -9.07
CA LEU A 259 -3.41 -10.17 -9.66
C LEU A 259 -4.32 -9.77 -10.83
N ILE A 260 -5.02 -8.64 -10.72
CA ILE A 260 -5.85 -8.10 -11.80
C ILE A 260 -4.98 -7.68 -12.99
N GLY A 261 -3.83 -7.06 -12.73
CA GLY A 261 -2.86 -6.73 -13.79
C GLY A 261 -2.36 -7.97 -14.53
N GLU A 262 -2.01 -9.03 -13.80
CA GLU A 262 -1.59 -10.30 -14.38
C GLU A 262 -2.72 -10.98 -15.18
N LEU A 263 -3.95 -10.99 -14.64
CA LEU A 263 -5.13 -11.44 -15.35
C LEU A 263 -5.29 -10.69 -16.68
N GLN A 264 -5.22 -9.36 -16.64
CA GLN A 264 -5.39 -8.49 -17.80
C GLN A 264 -4.30 -8.70 -18.85
N ARG A 265 -3.07 -9.02 -18.44
CA ARG A 265 -1.95 -9.36 -19.34
C ARG A 265 -2.04 -10.76 -19.94
N GLY A 266 -2.92 -11.61 -19.42
CA GLY A 266 -3.12 -12.95 -19.97
C GLY A 266 -2.43 -14.07 -19.21
N ALA A 267 -1.91 -13.82 -18.00
CA ALA A 267 -1.13 -14.80 -17.23
C ALA A 267 -1.86 -16.14 -17.00
N TRP A 268 -3.19 -16.14 -17.04
CA TRP A 268 -4.05 -17.31 -16.82
C TRP A 268 -4.93 -17.67 -18.02
N GLN A 269 -4.53 -17.26 -19.23
CA GLN A 269 -5.18 -17.73 -20.44
C GLN A 269 -5.00 -19.24 -20.59
N GLY A 270 -6.10 -19.98 -20.75
CA GLY A 270 -6.05 -21.43 -20.88
C GLY A 270 -5.65 -22.15 -19.58
N TRP A 271 -5.81 -21.51 -18.42
CA TRP A 271 -5.45 -22.03 -17.09
C TRP A 271 -5.89 -23.48 -16.87
N ASP A 272 -7.14 -23.82 -17.24
CA ASP A 272 -7.73 -25.15 -17.08
C ASP A 272 -6.98 -26.27 -17.82
N LYS A 273 -6.19 -25.90 -18.84
CA LYS A 273 -5.39 -26.82 -19.65
C LYS A 273 -3.90 -26.78 -19.30
N SER A 274 -3.48 -25.96 -18.32
CA SER A 274 -2.08 -25.81 -17.94
C SER A 274 -1.65 -26.83 -16.90
N ASP A 275 -0.39 -27.26 -16.98
CA ASP A 275 0.25 -28.12 -15.96
C ASP A 275 0.46 -27.37 -14.63
N THR A 276 0.25 -26.05 -14.61
CA THR A 276 0.39 -25.18 -13.44
C THR A 276 -0.92 -24.96 -12.68
N LYS A 277 -2.02 -25.65 -13.03
CA LYS A 277 -3.34 -25.45 -12.40
C LYS A 277 -3.37 -25.65 -10.88
N ASP A 278 -2.44 -26.43 -10.34
CA ASP A 278 -2.29 -26.70 -8.91
C ASP A 278 -1.52 -25.58 -8.18
N ASN A 279 -0.99 -24.61 -8.93
CA ASN A 279 -0.31 -23.44 -8.40
C ASN A 279 -1.32 -22.33 -8.10
N ASP A 280 -1.64 -22.07 -6.83
CA ASP A 280 -2.60 -21.03 -6.47
C ASP A 280 -1.97 -19.62 -6.55
N PRO A 281 -2.33 -18.79 -7.54
CA PRO A 281 -1.72 -17.47 -7.70
C PRO A 281 -2.04 -16.54 -6.53
N ILE A 282 -3.23 -16.65 -5.94
CA ILE A 282 -3.65 -15.80 -4.83
C ILE A 282 -2.84 -16.16 -3.59
N PHE A 283 -2.70 -17.45 -3.29
CA PHE A 283 -1.85 -17.92 -2.19
C PHE A 283 -0.41 -17.42 -2.35
N ASN A 284 0.18 -17.58 -3.54
CA ASN A 284 1.55 -17.17 -3.80
C ASN A 284 1.75 -15.67 -3.64
N THR A 285 0.88 -14.86 -4.22
CA THR A 285 0.95 -13.40 -4.08
C THR A 285 0.86 -12.98 -2.62
N VAL A 286 -0.10 -13.51 -1.85
CA VAL A 286 -0.23 -13.14 -0.43
C VAL A 286 0.96 -13.64 0.38
N ASN A 287 1.50 -14.82 0.06
CA ASN A 287 2.69 -15.34 0.70
C ASN A 287 3.92 -14.45 0.44
N GLU A 288 4.13 -14.01 -0.80
CA GLU A 288 5.19 -13.09 -1.22
C GLU A 288 5.05 -11.71 -0.53
N LEU A 289 3.82 -11.20 -0.41
CA LEU A 289 3.55 -10.01 0.37
C LEU A 289 3.98 -10.18 1.83
N ARG A 290 3.63 -11.32 2.46
CA ARG A 290 4.01 -11.62 3.86
C ARG A 290 5.51 -11.82 4.06
N MET A 291 6.25 -12.19 3.02
CA MET A 291 7.71 -12.22 3.05
C MET A 291 8.32 -10.81 3.08
N GLN A 292 7.63 -9.80 2.57
CA GLN A 292 8.13 -8.43 2.51
C GLN A 292 7.60 -7.55 3.64
N ARG A 293 6.34 -7.75 4.03
CA ARG A 293 5.71 -7.13 5.20
C ARG A 293 4.77 -8.15 5.83
N ARG A 294 5.01 -8.50 7.09
CA ARG A 294 4.20 -9.51 7.79
C ARG A 294 2.71 -9.15 7.83
N THR A 295 1.89 -10.19 7.95
CA THR A 295 0.45 -10.10 8.23
C THR A 295 -0.37 -9.43 7.12
N MET A 296 0.22 -9.21 5.94
CA MET A 296 -0.48 -8.72 4.76
C MET A 296 -1.66 -9.63 4.41
N VAL A 297 -2.82 -9.02 4.13
CA VAL A 297 -4.14 -9.66 4.05
C VAL A 297 -4.44 -10.38 5.36
N GLN A 298 -5.00 -9.63 6.32
CA GLN A 298 -5.01 -10.03 7.73
C GLN A 298 -6.18 -10.95 8.09
N SER A 299 -7.33 -10.82 7.42
CA SER A 299 -8.54 -11.59 7.72
C SER A 299 -8.88 -12.60 6.62
N VAL A 300 -9.69 -13.61 6.98
CA VAL A 300 -10.14 -14.63 6.03
C VAL A 300 -11.10 -14.00 5.01
N GLU A 301 -11.93 -13.07 5.46
CA GLU A 301 -12.88 -12.33 4.64
C GLU A 301 -12.16 -11.53 3.55
N GLN A 302 -11.07 -10.86 3.90
CA GLN A 302 -10.19 -10.18 2.94
C GLN A 302 -9.55 -11.14 1.94
N TYR A 303 -9.15 -12.32 2.40
CA TYR A 303 -8.54 -13.34 1.54
C TYR A 303 -9.57 -13.89 0.54
N VAL A 304 -10.77 -14.26 1.01
CA VAL A 304 -11.89 -14.73 0.19
C VAL A 304 -12.31 -13.67 -0.83
N PHE A 305 -12.39 -12.41 -0.42
CA PHE A 305 -12.70 -11.29 -1.31
C PHE A 305 -11.76 -11.20 -2.51
N ILE A 306 -10.47 -11.51 -2.34
CA ILE A 306 -9.52 -11.56 -3.46
C ILE A 306 -9.93 -12.64 -4.47
N TYR A 307 -10.34 -13.83 -4.02
CA TYR A 307 -10.84 -14.90 -4.91
C TYR A 307 -12.12 -14.48 -5.61
N GLU A 308 -13.07 -13.86 -4.91
CA GLU A 308 -14.36 -13.46 -5.46
C GLU A 308 -14.18 -12.47 -6.61
N ILE A 309 -13.40 -11.40 -6.39
CA ILE A 309 -13.10 -10.41 -7.42
C ILE A 309 -12.33 -11.04 -8.58
N LEU A 310 -11.29 -11.82 -8.30
CA LEU A 310 -10.47 -12.39 -9.36
C LEU A 310 -11.25 -13.39 -10.21
N ARG A 311 -12.08 -14.23 -9.58
CA ARG A 311 -12.97 -15.18 -10.25
C ARG A 311 -13.95 -14.45 -11.16
N LYS A 312 -14.60 -13.39 -10.67
CA LYS A 312 -15.53 -12.58 -11.46
C LYS A 312 -14.83 -12.03 -12.71
N MET A 313 -13.68 -11.38 -12.53
CA MET A 313 -12.93 -10.81 -13.65
C MET A 313 -12.41 -11.87 -14.62
N TRP A 314 -12.02 -13.05 -14.12
CA TRP A 314 -11.59 -14.16 -14.97
C TRP A 314 -12.75 -14.68 -15.83
N ILE A 315 -13.95 -14.83 -15.26
CA ILE A 315 -15.16 -15.22 -16.00
C ILE A 315 -15.53 -14.15 -17.04
N GLU A 316 -15.49 -12.87 -16.68
CA GLU A 316 -15.74 -11.78 -17.62
C GLU A 316 -14.77 -11.81 -18.81
N LYS A 317 -13.48 -12.05 -18.55
CA LYS A 317 -12.43 -12.06 -19.56
C LYS A 317 -12.42 -13.32 -20.44
N TYR A 318 -12.64 -14.51 -19.87
CA TYR A 318 -12.44 -15.80 -20.55
C TYR A 318 -13.70 -16.68 -20.65
N GLY A 319 -14.76 -16.36 -19.92
CA GLY A 319 -15.99 -17.17 -19.87
C GLY A 319 -16.84 -17.13 -21.14
N HIS A 320 -16.56 -16.23 -22.08
CA HIS A 320 -17.22 -16.20 -23.38
C HIS A 320 -16.46 -17.06 -24.38
N SER A 321 -16.94 -18.28 -24.64
CA SER A 321 -16.50 -19.06 -25.80
C SER A 321 -17.12 -18.47 -27.08
N PRO A 322 -16.34 -18.09 -28.11
CA PRO A 322 -16.89 -17.85 -29.44
C PRO A 322 -17.13 -19.20 -30.11
N GLY A 323 -18.38 -19.63 -30.22
CA GLY A 323 -18.70 -20.88 -30.94
C GLY A 323 -19.95 -21.58 -30.45
N GLY A 324 -21.10 -20.96 -30.69
CA GLY A 324 -22.41 -21.61 -30.64
C GLY A 324 -23.23 -21.18 -31.86
N ASP A 325 -22.61 -21.11 -33.04
CA ASP A 325 -23.39 -21.06 -34.28
C ASP A 325 -24.03 -22.43 -34.49
N GLU A 326 -25.36 -22.39 -34.49
CA GLU A 326 -26.25 -23.48 -34.84
C GLU A 326 -25.80 -24.16 -36.14
N LYS A 327 -25.68 -25.48 -36.09
CA LYS A 327 -25.70 -26.33 -37.28
C LYS A 327 -27.11 -26.84 -37.52
#